data_AF-A0A643INQ2-F1
#
_entry.id   AF-A0A643INQ2-F1
#
_cell.length_a   1.000
_cell.length_b   1.000
_cell.length_c   1.000
_cell.angle_alpha   90.00
_cell.angle_beta   90.00
_cell.angle_gamma   90.00
#
_symmetry.space_group_name_H-M   'P 1'
#
loop_
_entity.id
_entity.type
_entity.pdbx_description
1 polymer ?
#
loop_
_entity_poly.entity_id
_entity_poly.type
_entity_poly.pdbx_seq_one_letter_code
_entity_poly.pdbx_strand_id
1 'polypeptide(L)' 'RLDGRLVSAAGGLFTLGILLFSGSLYLLALSGIGKLGIVTPFGGVSFLAGWLCLGLAAWRLGNA' A
#
# COMPACT_ATOMS: atom_id res chain seq x y z
N ARG A 1 22.39 4.95 -7.54
CA ARG A 1 22.29 4.47 -6.13
C ARG A 1 20.81 4.28 -5.82
N LEU A 2 20.36 3.07 -5.50
CA LEU A 2 18.96 2.85 -5.11
C LEU A 2 18.72 3.56 -3.76
N ASP A 3 17.74 4.46 -3.71
CA ASP A 3 17.30 5.06 -2.45
C ASP A 3 16.63 3.99 -1.58
N GLY A 4 17.43 3.22 -0.84
CA GLY A 4 16.97 2.09 -0.04
C GLY A 4 15.87 2.46 0.97
N ARG A 5 15.83 3.74 1.40
CA ARG A 5 14.76 4.28 2.25
C ARG A 5 13.41 4.34 1.53
N LEU A 6 13.38 4.77 0.26
CA LEU A 6 12.15 4.84 -0.53
C LEU A 6 11.63 3.44 -0.88
N VAL A 7 12.53 2.52 -1.21
CA VAL A 7 12.18 1.12 -1.49
C VAL A 7 11.64 0.43 -0.23
N SER A 8 12.29 0.65 0.93
CA SER A 8 11.80 0.10 2.21
C SER A 8 10.43 0.69 2.59
N ALA A 9 10.24 2.00 2.39
CA ALA A 9 8.95 2.65 2.61
C ALA A 9 7.85 2.09 1.69
N ALA A 10 8.16 1.86 0.41
CA ALA A 10 7.24 1.25 -0.56
C ALA A 10 6.82 -0.16 -0.11
N GLY A 11 7.77 -1.00 0.31
CA GLY A 11 7.49 -2.34 0.84
C GLY A 11 6.57 -2.33 2.07
N GLY A 12 6.82 -1.40 3.00
CA GLY A 12 5.95 -1.21 4.18
C GLY A 12 4.53 -0.77 3.79
N LEU A 13 4.42 0.21 2.89
CA LEU A 13 3.14 0.73 2.38
C LEU A 13 2.33 -0.34 1.64
N PHE A 14 2.98 -1.19 0.84
CA PHE A 14 2.32 -2.31 0.19
C PHE A 14 1.85 -3.36 1.19
N THR A 15 2.66 -3.70 2.18
CA THR A 15 2.28 -4.65 3.24
C THR A 15 1.07 -4.13 4.02
N LEU A 16 1.10 -2.86 4.42
CA LEU A 16 -0.02 -2.21 5.10
C LEU A 16 -1.28 -2.17 4.21
N GLY A 17 -1.10 -1.83 2.93
CA GLY A 17 -2.17 -1.83 1.93
C GLY A 17 -2.84 -3.19 1.79
N ILE A 18 -2.07 -4.27 1.69
CA ILE A 18 -2.58 -5.65 1.62
C ILE A 18 -3.43 -5.98 2.85
N LEU A 19 -2.91 -5.70 4.06
CA LEU A 19 -3.61 -6.02 5.30
C LEU A 19 -4.92 -5.23 5.43
N LEU A 20 -4.90 -3.93 5.15
CA LEU A 20 -6.08 -3.07 5.30
C LEU A 20 -7.11 -3.28 4.19
N PHE A 21 -6.67 -3.53 2.95
CA PHE A 21 -7.56 -3.69 1.79
C PHE A 21 -8.10 -5.11 1.68
N SER A 22 -7.22 -6.11 1.59
CA SER A 22 -7.65 -7.50 1.41
C SER A 22 -8.22 -8.06 2.71
N GLY A 23 -7.63 -7.71 3.86
CA GLY A 23 -8.11 -8.14 5.16
C GLY A 23 -9.52 -7.63 5.47
N SER A 24 -9.82 -6.36 5.19
CA SER A 24 -11.18 -5.83 5.39
C SER A 24 -12.22 -6.52 4.51
N LEU A 25 -11.87 -6.83 3.25
CA LEU A 25 -12.76 -7.52 2.31
C LEU A 25 -13.01 -8.96 2.72
N TYR A 26 -11.99 -9.68 3.20
CA TYR A 26 -12.18 -11.03 3.75
C TYR A 26 -13.06 -11.02 4.99
N LEU A 27 -12.83 -10.09 5.92
CA LEU A 27 -13.69 -9.95 7.09
C LEU A 27 -15.12 -9.56 6.69
N LEU A 28 -15.29 -8.66 5.72
CA LEU A 28 -16.60 -8.29 5.18
C LEU A 28 -17.32 -9.52 4.58
N ALA A 29 -16.62 -10.32 3.78
CA ALA A 29 -17.17 -11.51 3.14
C ALA A 29 -17.56 -12.60 4.15
N LEU A 30 -16.75 -12.79 5.20
CA LEU A 30 -16.96 -13.83 6.20
C LEU A 30 -17.96 -13.42 7.29
N SER A 31 -17.98 -12.15 7.70
CA SER A 31 -18.82 -11.65 8.80
C SER A 31 -20.11 -10.98 8.35
N GLY A 32 -20.20 -10.53 7.09
CA GLY A 32 -21.31 -9.73 6.60
C GLY A 32 -21.40 -8.31 7.16
N ILE A 33 -20.40 -7.86 7.95
CA ILE A 33 -20.42 -6.54 8.60
C ILE A 33 -20.02 -5.45 7.60
N GLY A 34 -21.01 -4.83 6.95
CA GLY A 34 -20.84 -3.78 5.93
C GLY A 34 -19.93 -2.60 6.33
N LYS A 35 -19.86 -2.27 7.63
CA LYS A 35 -19.03 -1.17 8.15
C LYS A 35 -17.53 -1.38 7.93
N LEU A 36 -17.08 -2.63 7.80
CA LEU A 36 -15.67 -2.94 7.53
C LEU A 36 -15.20 -2.47 6.15
N GLY A 37 -16.14 -2.24 5.21
CA GLY A 37 -15.83 -1.70 3.89
C GLY A 37 -15.21 -0.30 3.93
N ILE A 38 -15.41 0.48 5.01
CA ILE A 38 -14.80 1.81 5.15
C ILE A 38 -13.29 1.76 5.37
N VAL A 39 -12.74 0.59 5.74
CA VAL A 39 -11.30 0.38 5.93
C VAL A 39 -10.58 0.21 4.58
N THR A 40 -11.28 -0.31 3.58
CA THR A 40 -10.73 -0.64 2.25
C THR A 40 -10.12 0.57 1.53
N PRO A 41 -10.73 1.78 1.50
CA PRO A 41 -10.12 2.96 0.90
C PRO A 41 -8.75 3.33 1.51
N PHE A 42 -8.55 3.13 2.81
CA PHE A 42 -7.27 3.41 3.46
C PHE A 42 -6.17 2.45 2.99
N GLY A 43 -6.51 1.18 2.78
CA GLY A 43 -5.61 0.22 2.13
C GLY A 43 -5.26 0.63 0.70
N GLY A 44 -6.23 1.12 -0.06
CA GLY A 44 -6.02 1.67 -1.40
C GLY A 44 -5.08 2.88 -1.43
N VAL A 45 -5.24 3.83 -0.51
CA VAL A 45 -4.33 4.97 -0.36
C VAL A 45 -2.90 4.51 -0.01
N SER A 46 -2.77 3.49 0.83
CA SER A 46 -1.48 2.90 1.18
C SER A 46 -0.80 2.28 -0.06
N PHE A 47 -1.56 1.59 -0.92
CA PHE A 47 -1.05 1.10 -2.20
C PHE A 47 -0.58 2.23 -3.12
N LEU A 48 -1.37 3.30 -3.27
CA LEU A 48 -0.99 4.46 -4.09
C LEU A 48 0.29 5.11 -3.60
N ALA A 49 0.42 5.31 -2.27
CA ALA A 49 1.63 5.86 -1.68
C ALA A 49 2.84 4.93 -1.87
N GLY A 50 2.66 3.60 -1.77
CA GLY A 50 3.71 2.62 -2.05
C GLY A 50 4.24 2.70 -3.48
N TRP A 51 3.33 2.80 -4.47
CA TRP A 51 3.69 3.01 -5.87
C TRP A 51 4.38 4.35 -6.11
N LEU A 52 3.95 5.43 -5.43
CA LEU A 52 4.60 6.73 -5.51
C LEU A 52 6.05 6.67 -4.99
N CYS A 53 6.29 6.02 -3.84
CA CYS A 53 7.64 5.82 -3.30
C CYS A 53 8.53 5.01 -4.26
N LEU A 54 7.98 3.94 -4.87
CA LEU A 54 8.72 3.12 -5.82
C LEU A 54 9.05 3.89 -7.11
N GLY A 55 8.08 4.65 -7.64
CA GLY A 55 8.28 5.50 -8.81
C GLY A 55 9.33 6.59 -8.59
N LEU A 56 9.31 7.25 -7.42
CA LEU A 56 10.33 8.22 -7.03
C LEU A 56 11.73 7.59 -6.91
N ALA A 57 11.82 6.39 -6.34
CA ALA A 57 13.09 5.65 -6.25
C ALA A 57 13.64 5.30 -7.64
N ALA A 58 12.77 4.88 -8.56
CA ALA A 58 13.14 4.56 -9.94
C ALA A 58 13.55 5.80 -10.74
N TRP A 59 12.83 6.92 -10.58
CA TRP A 59 13.19 8.18 -11.24
C TRP A 59 14.56 8.68 -10.76
N ARG A 60 14.82 8.66 -9.46
CA ARG A 60 16.13 9.05 -8.92
C ARG A 60 17.27 8.13 -9.34
N LEU A 61 16.96 6.85 -9.60
CA LEU A 61 17.94 5.93 -10.17
C LEU A 61 18.31 6.29 -11.61
N GLY A 62 17.34 6.67 -12.44
CA GLY A 62 17.57 7.06 -13.84
C GLY A 62 18.20 8.44 -14.01
N ASN A 63 18.04 9.33 -13.04
CA ASN A 63 18.64 10.66 -13.00
C ASN A 63 20.05 10.71 -12.36
N ALA A 64 20.58 9.57 -11.92
CA ALA A 64 21.89 9.43 -11.27
C ALA A 64 22.90 8.74 -12.19
#